data_AF-V4T5S4-F1
#
_entry.id   AF-V4T5S4-F1
#
_cell.length_a   1.000
_cell.length_b   1.000
_cell.length_c   1.000
_cell.angle_alpha   90.00
_cell.angle_beta   90.00
_cell.angle_gamma   90.00
#
_symmetry.space_group_name_H-M   'P 1'
#
loop_
_entity.id
_entity.type
_entity.pdbx_description
1 polymer ?
#
loop_
_entity_poly.entity_id
_entity_poly.type
_entity_poly.pdbx_seq_one_letter_code
_entity_poly.pdbx_strand_id
1 'polypeptide(L)'
;MEMASWSEGHTQVLTPAAAFIGIGFALILWVLVSKVKISNGAGSNGDDDRLIEEEEAEEGVDSLEAAIKCAEIQNAISVGATSFLFPQYKYLSVVMGVFSTIIFLFQGSVKGFSTKHEPCTYNTGIMCKPALVNAIFSTIAFLLGALTSTLSGFLGMKITTYANARTTLEARKGVSKAFITAFRARAVMGLLLAANCLLVLYVSINLFKLYYDDDWEGLYESITGYDLSGSSMALFGRVGGGIYTKAVDVGS
;
A
#
# COMPACT_ATOMS: atom_id res chain seq x y z
N MET A 1 -27.54 -3.88 24.39
CA MET A 1 -26.60 -3.53 23.32
C MET A 1 -27.30 -3.90 22.02
N GLU A 2 -27.94 -2.91 21.39
CA GLU A 2 -28.78 -3.11 20.20
C GLU A 2 -27.92 -3.71 19.09
N MET A 3 -28.26 -4.93 18.68
CA MET A 3 -27.63 -5.57 17.53
C MET A 3 -28.01 -4.75 16.30
N ALA A 4 -27.00 -4.24 15.59
CA ALA A 4 -27.16 -3.59 14.30
C ALA A 4 -28.06 -4.44 13.39
N SER A 5 -28.89 -3.80 12.57
CA SER A 5 -29.88 -4.47 11.70
C SER A 5 -29.28 -5.39 10.62
N TRP A 6 -27.95 -5.55 10.60
CA TRP A 6 -27.21 -6.34 9.65
C TRP A 6 -26.69 -7.60 10.34
N SER A 7 -27.06 -8.77 9.80
CA SER A 7 -26.56 -10.07 10.25
C SER A 7 -25.03 -10.10 10.15
N GLU A 8 -24.36 -10.72 11.13
CA GLU A 8 -22.90 -10.90 11.15
C GLU A 8 -22.36 -11.51 9.86
N GLY A 9 -23.13 -12.41 9.24
CA GLY A 9 -22.80 -13.02 7.95
C GLY A 9 -22.73 -12.00 6.81
N HIS A 10 -23.55 -10.95 6.84
CA HIS A 10 -23.50 -9.90 5.81
C HIS A 10 -22.21 -9.08 5.93
N THR A 11 -21.78 -8.75 7.14
CA THR A 11 -20.54 -7.99 7.38
C THR A 11 -19.30 -8.78 6.96
N GLN A 12 -19.30 -10.09 7.21
CA GLN A 12 -18.23 -10.99 6.77
C GLN A 12 -18.10 -11.08 5.25
N VAL A 13 -19.20 -10.98 4.49
CA VAL A 13 -19.17 -11.01 3.02
C VAL A 13 -18.92 -9.62 2.42
N LEU A 14 -19.52 -8.57 3.00
CA LEU A 14 -19.46 -7.21 2.46
C LEU A 14 -18.04 -6.63 2.51
N THR A 15 -17.29 -6.90 3.58
CA THR A 15 -15.94 -6.36 3.79
C THR A 15 -14.95 -6.80 2.70
N PRO A 16 -14.75 -8.12 2.45
CA PRO A 16 -13.87 -8.56 1.37
C PRO A 16 -14.44 -8.19 -0.01
N ALA A 17 -15.77 -8.22 -0.20
CA ALA A 17 -16.37 -7.81 -1.46
C ALA A 17 -16.04 -6.35 -1.81
N ALA A 18 -16.15 -5.42 -0.85
CA ALA A 18 -15.78 -4.03 -1.03
C ALA A 18 -14.28 -3.86 -1.37
N ALA A 19 -13.40 -4.63 -0.73
CA ALA A 19 -11.97 -4.63 -1.04
C ALA A 19 -11.72 -5.11 -2.49
N PHE A 20 -12.34 -6.20 -2.92
CA PHE A 20 -12.20 -6.70 -4.30
C PHE A 20 -12.74 -5.71 -5.34
N ILE A 21 -13.88 -5.06 -5.06
CA ILE A 21 -14.41 -3.99 -5.92
C ILE A 21 -13.41 -2.84 -6.03
N GLY A 22 -12.81 -2.43 -4.90
CA GLY A 22 -11.78 -1.39 -4.87
C GLY A 22 -10.55 -1.74 -5.70
N ILE A 23 -10.04 -2.97 -5.58
CA ILE A 23 -8.91 -3.47 -6.39
C ILE A 23 -9.30 -3.53 -7.87
N GLY A 24 -10.48 -4.07 -8.19
CA GLY A 24 -10.98 -4.14 -9.57
C GLY A 24 -11.09 -2.76 -10.21
N PHE A 25 -11.64 -1.78 -9.49
CA PHE A 25 -11.74 -0.41 -9.96
C PHE A 25 -10.36 0.24 -10.12
N ALA A 26 -9.41 0.00 -9.21
CA ALA A 26 -8.03 0.44 -9.36
C ALA A 26 -7.37 -0.15 -10.62
N LEU A 27 -7.58 -1.42 -10.92
CA LEU A 27 -7.06 -2.05 -12.13
C LEU A 27 -7.68 -1.47 -13.41
N ILE A 28 -8.98 -1.19 -13.40
CA ILE A 28 -9.65 -0.52 -14.54
C ILE A 28 -9.03 0.86 -14.78
N LEU A 29 -8.83 1.64 -13.72
CA LEU A 29 -8.18 2.95 -13.82
C LEU A 29 -6.73 2.83 -14.31
N TRP A 30 -6.00 1.79 -13.89
CA TRP A 30 -4.67 1.50 -14.39
C TRP A 30 -4.72 1.22 -15.90
N VAL A 31 -5.63 0.37 -16.37
CA VAL A 31 -5.79 0.07 -17.80
C VAL A 31 -6.16 1.33 -18.60
N LEU A 32 -6.97 2.22 -18.04
CA LEU A 32 -7.27 3.50 -18.69
C LEU A 32 -6.02 4.40 -18.80
N VAL A 33 -5.14 4.39 -17.81
CA VAL A 33 -3.83 5.07 -17.88
C VAL A 33 -2.88 4.32 -18.83
N SER A 34 -3.03 3.00 -18.96
CA SER A 34 -2.17 2.17 -19.81
C SER A 34 -2.35 2.47 -21.30
N LYS A 35 -3.54 2.95 -21.71
CA LYS A 35 -3.88 3.33 -23.09
C LYS A 35 -2.99 4.43 -23.67
N VAL A 36 -2.38 5.28 -22.84
CA VAL A 36 -1.37 6.24 -23.29
C VAL A 36 -0.08 5.47 -23.60
N LYS A 37 0.15 5.18 -24.89
CA LYS A 37 1.35 4.44 -25.33
C LYS A 37 2.57 5.35 -25.25
N ILE A 38 3.64 4.84 -24.63
CA ILE A 38 4.98 5.44 -24.65
C ILE A 38 5.82 4.52 -25.52
N SER A 39 6.31 5.00 -26.66
CA SER A 39 7.14 4.21 -27.56
C SER A 39 8.56 4.15 -27.00
N ASN A 40 8.97 2.97 -26.52
CA ASN A 40 10.39 2.67 -26.39
C ASN A 40 10.87 2.28 -27.78
N GLY A 41 11.90 2.94 -28.30
CA GLY A 41 12.47 2.71 -29.63
C GLY A 41 13.14 1.35 -29.84
N ALA A 42 12.47 0.24 -29.50
CA ALA A 42 12.81 -1.10 -29.93
C ALA A 42 11.76 -1.54 -30.95
N GLY A 43 12.17 -1.64 -32.21
CA GLY A 43 11.30 -1.98 -33.33
C GLY A 43 10.49 -3.25 -33.08
N SER A 44 9.18 -3.14 -33.31
CA SER A 44 8.37 -4.27 -33.72
C SER A 44 7.61 -3.83 -34.95
N ASN A 45 8.03 -4.34 -36.12
CA ASN A 45 7.13 -4.50 -37.25
C ASN A 45 5.92 -5.30 -36.74
N GLY A 46 4.74 -4.71 -36.87
CA GLY A 46 3.49 -5.29 -36.42
C GLY A 46 2.39 -4.27 -36.69
N ASP A 47 1.90 -4.30 -37.92
CA ASP A 47 0.52 -3.89 -38.21
C ASP A 47 -0.39 -4.51 -37.15
N ASP A 48 -1.01 -3.68 -36.32
CA ASP A 48 -2.45 -3.72 -36.10
C ASP A 48 -2.92 -2.60 -35.17
N ASP A 49 -4.07 -2.05 -35.57
CA ASP A 49 -4.97 -1.17 -34.81
C ASP A 49 -4.55 0.28 -34.56
N ARG A 50 -4.52 1.04 -35.67
CA ARG A 50 -4.86 2.47 -35.68
C ARG A 50 -6.38 2.65 -35.67
N LEU A 51 -7.02 2.52 -34.51
CA LEU A 51 -8.40 3.02 -34.33
C LEU A 51 -8.58 3.56 -32.90
N ILE A 52 -8.61 4.89 -32.77
CA ILE A 52 -9.73 5.69 -32.22
C ILE A 52 -9.31 7.17 -32.28
N GLU A 53 -10.01 7.84 -33.19
CA GLU A 53 -10.46 9.24 -33.21
C GLU A 53 -9.45 10.39 -33.21
N GLU A 54 -9.62 11.17 -34.27
CA GLU A 54 -9.03 12.43 -34.66
C GLU A 54 -9.28 13.52 -33.61
N GLU A 55 -8.20 14.06 -33.05
CA GLU A 55 -8.04 15.50 -32.79
C GLU A 55 -6.55 15.76 -33.05
N GLU A 56 -6.28 16.33 -34.23
CA GLU A 56 -5.02 16.91 -34.73
C GLU A 56 -3.76 16.57 -33.92
N ALA A 57 -3.21 15.38 -34.16
CA ALA A 57 -1.79 15.18 -33.96
C ALA A 57 -1.10 15.99 -35.06
N GLU A 58 -0.61 17.19 -34.72
CA GLU A 58 0.37 17.88 -35.57
C GLU A 58 1.42 16.86 -36.02
N GLU A 59 1.53 16.74 -37.34
CA GLU A 59 2.56 15.99 -38.03
C GLU A 59 3.93 16.36 -37.45
N GLY A 60 4.76 15.36 -37.15
CA GLY A 60 6.17 15.66 -36.91
C GLY A 60 6.94 14.50 -36.31
N VAL A 61 8.05 14.16 -36.97
CA VAL A 61 9.21 13.42 -36.42
C VAL A 61 9.57 13.93 -35.01
N ASP A 62 9.37 15.22 -34.75
CA ASP A 62 9.58 15.91 -33.48
C ASP A 62 8.67 15.39 -32.34
N SER A 63 7.44 14.97 -32.66
CA SER A 63 6.49 14.41 -31.69
C SER A 63 6.88 13.01 -31.20
N LEU A 64 7.50 12.22 -32.09
CA LEU A 64 8.00 10.88 -31.81
C LEU A 64 9.31 10.95 -31.02
N GLU A 65 10.20 11.87 -31.39
CA GLU A 65 11.45 12.13 -30.67
C GLU A 65 11.18 12.61 -29.23
N ALA A 66 10.23 13.53 -29.05
CA ALA A 66 9.79 13.96 -27.72
C ALA A 66 9.22 12.79 -26.88
N ALA A 67 8.48 11.87 -27.51
CA ALA A 67 7.95 10.70 -26.81
C ALA A 67 9.04 9.71 -26.38
N ILE A 68 10.03 9.48 -27.24
CA ILE A 68 11.21 8.64 -26.94
C ILE A 68 12.02 9.27 -25.79
N LYS A 69 12.25 10.59 -25.83
CA LYS A 69 12.94 11.31 -24.77
C LYS A 69 12.19 11.27 -23.44
N CYS A 70 10.87 11.42 -23.45
CA CYS A 70 10.05 11.26 -22.24
C CYS A 70 10.18 9.85 -21.65
N ALA A 71 10.24 8.81 -22.49
CA ALA A 71 10.43 7.43 -22.06
C ALA A 71 11.81 7.20 -21.40
N GLU A 72 12.86 7.78 -21.99
CA GLU A 72 14.23 7.73 -21.47
C GLU A 72 14.31 8.37 -20.08
N ILE A 73 13.75 9.58 -19.93
CA ILE A 73 13.69 10.30 -18.65
C ILE A 73 12.86 9.52 -17.62
N GLN A 74 11.72 8.96 -18.02
CA GLN A 74 10.90 8.13 -17.15
C GLN A 74 11.67 6.94 -16.61
N ASN A 75 12.43 6.26 -17.48
CA ASN A 75 13.22 5.10 -17.09
C ASN A 75 14.31 5.51 -16.08
N ALA A 76 15.01 6.62 -16.32
CA ALA A 76 15.99 7.15 -15.38
C ALA A 76 15.37 7.46 -14.01
N ILE A 77 14.20 8.11 -13.97
CA ILE A 77 13.47 8.40 -12.72
C ILE A 77 13.03 7.09 -12.04
N SER A 78 12.48 6.14 -12.79
CA SER A 78 12.03 4.84 -12.26
C SER A 78 13.17 4.06 -11.62
N VAL A 79 14.31 3.97 -12.31
CA VAL A 79 15.52 3.31 -11.80
C VAL A 79 16.04 4.04 -10.55
N GLY A 80 16.15 5.38 -10.58
CA GLY A 80 16.60 6.17 -9.45
C GLY A 80 15.70 6.00 -8.22
N ALA A 81 14.38 6.08 -8.40
CA ALA A 81 13.39 5.88 -7.35
C ALA A 81 13.49 4.47 -6.73
N THR A 82 13.59 3.42 -7.56
CA THR A 82 13.78 2.06 -7.03
C THR A 82 15.12 1.88 -6.31
N SER A 83 16.18 2.50 -6.81
CA SER A 83 17.53 2.41 -6.24
C SER A 83 17.64 3.11 -4.88
N PHE A 84 16.84 4.14 -4.63
CA PHE A 84 16.71 4.78 -3.31
C PHE A 84 15.86 3.94 -2.35
N LEU A 85 14.72 3.45 -2.84
CA LEU A 85 13.71 2.81 -1.99
C LEU A 85 14.18 1.44 -1.47
N PHE A 86 14.98 0.67 -2.23
CA PHE A 86 15.53 -0.61 -1.76
C PHE A 86 16.44 -0.48 -0.53
N PRO A 87 17.48 0.38 -0.52
CA PRO A 87 18.27 0.68 0.67
C PRO A 87 17.42 1.18 1.83
N GLN A 88 16.49 2.11 1.58
CA GLN A 88 15.61 2.64 2.63
C GLN A 88 14.82 1.51 3.31
N TYR A 89 14.25 0.61 2.52
CA TYR A 89 13.50 -0.55 3.02
C TYR A 89 14.38 -1.55 3.76
N LYS A 90 15.64 -1.73 3.33
CA LYS A 90 16.61 -2.56 4.04
C LYS A 90 16.88 -2.03 5.45
N TYR A 91 17.11 -0.72 5.60
CA TYR A 91 17.30 -0.11 6.92
C TYR A 91 16.03 -0.15 7.76
N LEU A 92 14.87 0.15 7.16
CA LEU A 92 13.57 0.09 7.81
C LEU A 92 13.27 -1.31 8.35
N SER A 93 13.56 -2.35 7.57
CA SER A 93 13.37 -3.74 7.99
C SER A 93 14.18 -4.07 9.26
N VAL A 94 15.41 -3.58 9.37
CA VAL A 94 16.23 -3.75 10.59
C VAL A 94 15.60 -3.01 11.78
N VAL A 95 15.23 -1.75 11.61
CA VAL A 95 14.57 -0.94 12.66
C VAL A 95 13.30 -1.62 13.14
N MET A 96 12.53 -2.21 12.24
CA MET A 96 11.25 -2.85 12.54
C MET A 96 11.44 -4.20 13.21
N GLY A 97 12.50 -4.94 12.88
CA GLY A 97 12.91 -6.13 13.64
C GLY A 97 13.29 -5.78 15.09
N VAL A 98 13.98 -4.66 15.30
CA VAL A 98 14.30 -4.16 16.65
C VAL A 98 13.03 -3.76 17.40
N PHE A 99 12.14 -2.97 16.81
CA PHE A 99 10.86 -2.61 17.43
C PHE A 99 9.98 -3.82 17.73
N SER A 100 9.92 -4.79 16.81
CA SER A 100 9.21 -6.05 17.00
C SER A 100 9.74 -6.83 18.21
N THR A 101 11.07 -6.90 18.36
CA THR A 101 11.71 -7.52 19.53
C THR A 101 11.38 -6.76 20.83
N ILE A 102 11.42 -5.42 20.79
CA ILE A 102 11.07 -4.58 21.94
C ILE A 102 9.61 -4.80 22.35
N ILE A 103 8.67 -4.81 21.41
CA ILE A 103 7.24 -5.04 21.67
C ILE A 103 7.05 -6.40 22.34
N PHE A 104 7.65 -7.45 21.80
CA PHE A 104 7.58 -8.80 22.38
C PHE A 104 8.13 -8.84 23.81
N LEU A 105 9.31 -8.26 24.04
CA LEU A 105 9.95 -8.26 25.36
C LEU A 105 9.16 -7.44 26.38
N PHE A 106 8.69 -6.25 26.00
CA PHE A 106 7.93 -5.38 26.90
C PHE A 106 6.58 -6.01 27.24
N GLN A 107 5.79 -6.46 26.25
CA GLN A 107 4.51 -7.10 26.51
C GLN A 107 4.68 -8.44 27.26
N GLY A 108 5.67 -9.25 26.90
CA GLY A 108 5.96 -10.51 27.58
C GLY A 108 6.44 -10.31 29.03
N SER A 109 7.19 -9.24 29.31
CA SER A 109 7.72 -8.95 30.64
C SER A 109 6.65 -8.46 31.62
N VAL A 110 5.51 -7.91 31.17
CA VAL A 110 4.45 -7.39 32.06
C VAL A 110 4.03 -8.43 33.10
N LYS A 111 3.95 -9.71 32.69
CA LYS A 111 3.59 -10.84 33.55
C LYS A 111 4.70 -11.90 33.65
N GLY A 112 5.96 -11.49 33.44
CA GLY A 112 7.12 -12.37 33.58
C GLY A 112 7.07 -13.61 32.67
N PHE A 113 6.58 -13.46 31.43
CA PHE A 113 6.42 -14.54 30.45
C PHE A 113 5.57 -15.72 30.96
N SER A 114 4.64 -15.47 31.89
CA SER A 114 3.73 -16.48 32.42
C SER A 114 2.79 -17.03 31.33
N THR A 115 2.69 -18.36 31.26
CA THR A 115 1.79 -19.11 30.36
C THR A 115 0.44 -19.42 30.98
N LYS A 116 0.17 -18.93 32.19
CA LYS A 116 -1.07 -19.20 32.91
C LYS A 116 -2.21 -18.35 32.36
N HIS A 117 -3.39 -18.94 32.26
CA HIS A 117 -4.62 -18.22 31.98
C HIS A 117 -4.94 -17.26 33.13
N GLU A 118 -5.38 -16.04 32.79
CA GLU A 118 -5.70 -14.99 33.75
C GLU A 118 -7.18 -14.60 33.64
N PRO A 119 -7.81 -14.10 34.72
CA PRO A 119 -9.14 -13.54 34.64
C PRO A 119 -9.14 -12.31 33.72
N CYS A 120 -10.14 -12.20 32.85
CA CYS A 120 -10.27 -11.08 31.92
C CYS A 120 -10.44 -9.74 32.66
N THR A 121 -9.83 -8.68 32.12
CA THR A 121 -9.89 -7.29 32.64
C THR A 121 -11.31 -6.72 32.66
N TYR A 122 -12.16 -7.09 31.71
CA TYR A 122 -13.56 -6.67 31.64
C TYR A 122 -14.52 -7.51 32.49
N ASN A 123 -14.19 -8.78 32.78
CA ASN A 123 -15.01 -9.68 33.57
C ASN A 123 -14.17 -10.73 34.30
N THR A 124 -14.07 -10.59 35.62
CA THR A 124 -13.26 -11.45 36.48
C THR A 124 -13.76 -12.90 36.57
N GLY A 125 -14.96 -13.20 36.04
CA GLY A 125 -15.54 -14.55 35.99
C GLY A 125 -15.13 -15.38 34.77
N ILE A 126 -14.47 -14.80 33.78
CA ILE A 126 -14.06 -15.46 32.53
C ILE A 126 -12.54 -15.52 32.48
N MET A 127 -11.99 -16.65 32.04
CA MET A 127 -10.54 -16.84 31.86
C MET A 127 -10.14 -16.44 30.44
N CYS A 128 -9.25 -15.47 30.33
CA CYS A 128 -8.68 -14.98 29.10
C CYS A 128 -7.40 -15.74 28.72
N LYS A 129 -6.94 -15.50 27.50
CA LYS A 129 -5.70 -16.09 27.00
C LYS A 129 -4.48 -15.52 27.72
N PRO A 130 -3.38 -16.30 27.83
CA PRO A 130 -2.19 -15.83 28.52
C PRO A 130 -1.57 -14.62 27.81
N ALA A 131 -1.10 -13.64 28.58
CA ALA A 131 -0.48 -12.41 28.09
C ALA A 131 0.72 -12.66 27.16
N LEU A 132 1.44 -13.78 27.34
CA LEU A 132 2.51 -14.21 26.45
C LEU A 132 2.00 -14.43 25.01
N VAL A 133 0.81 -14.98 24.87
CA VAL A 133 0.23 -15.25 23.55
C VAL A 133 -0.24 -13.95 22.91
N ASN A 134 -0.84 -13.03 23.67
CA ASN A 134 -1.14 -11.67 23.19
C ASN A 134 0.13 -10.96 22.70
N ALA A 135 1.24 -11.10 23.41
CA ALA A 135 2.54 -10.56 22.98
C ALA A 135 3.01 -11.16 21.63
N ILE A 136 2.85 -12.47 21.43
CA ILE A 136 3.19 -13.13 20.17
C ILE A 136 2.30 -12.64 19.03
N PHE A 137 0.97 -12.61 19.22
CA PHE A 137 0.03 -12.15 18.19
C PHE A 137 0.19 -10.66 17.87
N SER A 138 0.44 -9.80 18.87
CA SER A 138 0.82 -8.39 18.67
C SER A 138 2.07 -8.26 17.80
N THR A 139 3.08 -9.10 18.04
CA THR A 139 4.34 -9.09 17.29
C THR A 139 4.11 -9.54 15.85
N ILE A 140 3.30 -10.57 15.63
CA ILE A 140 2.91 -11.03 14.29
C ILE A 140 2.10 -9.95 13.54
N ALA A 141 1.12 -9.33 14.21
CA ALA A 141 0.34 -8.23 13.66
C ALA A 141 1.23 -7.03 13.28
N PHE A 142 2.21 -6.71 14.12
CA PHE A 142 3.21 -5.68 13.83
C PHE A 142 4.04 -5.99 12.58
N LEU A 143 4.51 -7.23 12.41
CA LEU A 143 5.26 -7.64 11.22
C LEU A 143 4.38 -7.65 9.96
N LEU A 144 3.12 -8.07 10.07
CA LEU A 144 2.14 -8.00 8.98
C LEU A 144 1.86 -6.55 8.55
N GLY A 145 1.74 -5.63 9.51
CA GLY A 145 1.59 -4.19 9.25
C GLY A 145 2.82 -3.61 8.55
N ALA A 146 4.01 -4.02 8.97
CA ALA A 146 5.28 -3.60 8.39
C ALA A 146 5.37 -4.04 6.92
N LEU A 147 5.04 -5.30 6.63
CA LEU A 147 5.04 -5.86 5.29
C LEU A 147 4.04 -5.12 4.39
N THR A 148 2.81 -4.92 4.89
CA THR A 148 1.74 -4.27 4.12
C THR A 148 2.07 -2.81 3.82
N SER A 149 2.67 -2.09 4.76
CA SER A 149 3.14 -0.71 4.56
C SER A 149 4.28 -0.62 3.54
N THR A 150 5.21 -1.58 3.58
CA THR A 150 6.33 -1.67 2.62
C THR A 150 5.82 -1.92 1.19
N LEU A 151 4.89 -2.87 1.03
CA LEU A 151 4.25 -3.18 -0.25
C LEU A 151 3.46 -1.98 -0.78
N SER A 152 2.72 -1.29 0.08
CA SER A 152 1.99 -0.07 -0.26
C SER A 152 2.90 1.00 -0.87
N GLY A 153 3.99 1.34 -0.18
CA GLY A 153 4.93 2.36 -0.65
C GLY A 153 5.57 1.99 -1.98
N PHE A 154 5.87 0.70 -2.19
CA PHE A 154 6.45 0.21 -3.44
C PHE A 154 5.45 0.31 -4.61
N LEU A 155 4.21 -0.15 -4.40
CA LEU A 155 3.15 -0.07 -5.41
C LEU A 155 2.85 1.37 -5.79
N GLY A 156 2.77 2.26 -4.79
CA GLY A 156 2.57 3.70 -5.02
C GLY A 156 3.67 4.30 -5.90
N MET A 157 4.94 4.05 -5.56
CA MET A 157 6.07 4.52 -6.35
C MET A 157 6.04 3.99 -7.79
N LYS A 158 5.69 2.71 -7.99
CA LYS A 158 5.56 2.12 -9.33
C LYS A 158 4.47 2.79 -10.16
N ILE A 159 3.30 3.05 -9.59
CA ILE A 159 2.21 3.74 -10.29
C ILE A 159 2.59 5.18 -10.64
N THR A 160 3.20 5.91 -9.70
CA THR A 160 3.62 7.29 -9.93
C THR A 160 4.67 7.37 -11.04
N THR A 161 5.76 6.60 -10.93
CA THR A 161 6.81 6.58 -11.97
C THR A 161 6.29 6.11 -13.33
N TYR A 162 5.28 5.22 -13.35
CA TYR A 162 4.60 4.79 -14.58
C TYR A 162 3.76 5.89 -15.24
N ALA A 163 3.08 6.72 -14.44
CA ALA A 163 2.14 7.73 -14.91
C ALA A 163 2.81 9.05 -15.32
N ASN A 164 3.96 9.40 -14.74
CA ASN A 164 4.61 10.70 -14.92
C ASN A 164 4.78 11.09 -16.40
N ALA A 165 5.44 10.26 -17.22
CA ALA A 165 5.65 10.58 -18.63
C ALA A 165 4.34 10.57 -19.45
N ARG A 166 3.36 9.75 -19.07
CA ARG A 166 2.04 9.71 -19.75
C ARG A 166 1.29 11.01 -19.54
N THR A 167 1.34 11.54 -18.32
CA THR A 167 0.77 12.85 -17.99
C THR A 167 1.45 13.96 -18.80
N THR A 168 2.78 13.91 -18.97
CA THR A 168 3.51 14.88 -19.81
C THR A 168 3.08 14.81 -21.28
N LEU A 169 2.91 13.61 -21.83
CA LEU A 169 2.46 13.44 -23.22
C LEU A 169 1.02 13.93 -23.42
N GLU A 170 0.14 13.67 -22.46
CA GLU A 170 -1.25 14.14 -22.50
C GLU A 170 -1.36 15.65 -22.26
N ALA A 171 -0.36 16.30 -21.65
CA ALA A 171 -0.33 17.76 -21.48
C ALA A 171 -0.23 18.51 -22.81
N ARG A 172 0.30 17.86 -23.86
CA ARG A 172 0.31 18.42 -25.22
C ARG A 172 -1.10 18.59 -25.79
N LYS A 173 -2.06 17.80 -25.34
CA LYS A 173 -3.49 17.85 -25.73
C LYS A 173 -4.31 18.76 -24.81
N GLY A 174 -3.65 19.50 -23.91
CA GLY A 174 -4.28 20.41 -22.97
C GLY A 174 -4.32 19.91 -21.52
N VAL A 175 -4.54 20.86 -20.62
CA VAL A 175 -4.47 20.66 -19.16
C VAL A 175 -5.51 19.65 -18.67
N SER A 176 -6.70 19.62 -19.28
CA SER A 176 -7.78 18.70 -18.89
C SER A 176 -7.39 17.23 -19.06
N LYS A 177 -6.78 16.86 -20.19
CA LYS A 177 -6.34 15.49 -20.48
C LYS A 177 -5.19 15.05 -19.57
N ALA A 178 -4.23 15.94 -19.33
CA ALA A 178 -3.15 15.70 -18.36
C ALA A 178 -3.67 15.50 -16.93
N PHE A 179 -4.59 16.36 -16.50
CA PHE A 179 -5.21 16.28 -15.17
C PHE A 179 -5.97 14.96 -14.99
N ILE A 180 -6.78 14.54 -15.97
CA ILE A 180 -7.50 13.27 -15.91
C ILE A 180 -6.53 12.09 -15.77
N THR A 181 -5.43 12.09 -16.52
CA THR A 181 -4.42 11.02 -16.46
C THR A 181 -3.72 10.98 -15.10
N ALA A 182 -3.31 12.14 -14.58
CA ALA A 182 -2.68 12.25 -13.26
C ALA A 182 -3.65 11.86 -12.12
N PHE A 183 -4.90 12.32 -12.20
CA PHE A 183 -5.93 12.01 -11.21
C PHE A 183 -6.26 10.52 -11.20
N ARG A 184 -6.43 9.90 -12.38
CA ARG A 184 -6.64 8.44 -12.49
C ARG A 184 -5.48 7.68 -11.86
N ALA A 185 -4.23 8.04 -12.16
CA ALA A 185 -3.07 7.39 -11.56
C ALA A 185 -3.03 7.52 -10.03
N ARG A 186 -3.35 8.70 -9.49
CA ARG A 186 -3.44 8.91 -8.03
C ARG A 186 -4.59 8.09 -7.42
N ALA A 187 -5.73 7.99 -8.09
CA ALA A 187 -6.85 7.18 -7.65
C ALA A 187 -6.49 5.69 -7.62
N VAL A 188 -5.76 5.17 -8.62
CA VAL A 188 -5.25 3.77 -8.63
C VAL A 188 -4.45 3.50 -7.36
N MET A 189 -3.48 4.36 -7.03
CA MET A 189 -2.66 4.20 -5.83
C MET A 189 -3.51 4.22 -4.55
N GLY A 190 -4.42 5.18 -4.41
CA GLY A 190 -5.25 5.32 -3.22
C GLY A 190 -6.22 4.16 -2.99
N LEU A 191 -6.90 3.72 -4.06
CA LEU A 191 -7.87 2.63 -4.00
C LEU A 191 -7.20 1.28 -3.77
N LEU A 192 -6.08 1.02 -4.46
CA LEU A 192 -5.32 -0.21 -4.29
C LEU A 192 -4.77 -0.32 -2.86
N LEU A 193 -4.26 0.78 -2.30
CA LEU A 193 -3.79 0.83 -0.92
C LEU A 193 -4.91 0.63 0.09
N ALA A 194 -6.00 1.38 -0.02
CA ALA A 194 -7.13 1.29 0.91
C ALA A 194 -7.73 -0.12 0.92
N ALA A 195 -7.94 -0.71 -0.27
CA ALA A 195 -8.47 -2.05 -0.40
C ALA A 195 -7.52 -3.13 0.13
N ASN A 196 -6.20 -3.02 -0.15
CA ASN A 196 -5.23 -3.98 0.35
C ASN A 196 -5.09 -3.91 1.88
N CYS A 197 -5.07 -2.71 2.46
CA CYS A 197 -5.03 -2.53 3.91
C CYS A 197 -6.28 -3.13 4.58
N LEU A 198 -7.47 -2.87 4.02
CA LEU A 198 -8.72 -3.43 4.52
C LEU A 198 -8.75 -4.96 4.42
N LEU A 199 -8.27 -5.52 3.31
CA LEU A 199 -8.23 -6.97 3.09
C LEU A 199 -7.27 -7.66 4.07
N VAL A 200 -6.04 -7.13 4.24
CA VAL A 200 -5.07 -7.68 5.18
C VAL A 200 -5.57 -7.59 6.62
N LEU A 201 -6.19 -6.47 6.99
CA LEU A 201 -6.78 -6.30 8.32
C LEU A 201 -7.92 -7.31 8.55
N TYR A 202 -8.83 -7.46 7.58
CA TYR A 202 -9.93 -8.44 7.65
C TYR A 202 -9.42 -9.88 7.77
N VAL A 203 -8.43 -10.27 6.97
CA VAL A 203 -7.82 -11.60 7.04
C VAL A 203 -7.13 -11.82 8.39
N SER A 204 -6.43 -10.81 8.91
CA SER A 204 -5.76 -10.88 10.22
C SER A 204 -6.77 -11.05 11.36
N ILE A 205 -7.87 -10.30 11.34
CA ILE A 205 -8.97 -10.44 12.32
C ILE A 205 -9.56 -11.85 12.30
N ASN A 206 -9.89 -12.39 11.12
CA ASN A 206 -10.48 -13.73 11.01
C ASN A 206 -9.49 -14.82 11.44
N LEU A 207 -8.21 -14.69 11.08
CA LEU A 207 -7.18 -15.63 11.48
C LEU A 207 -6.96 -15.63 12.99
N PHE A 208 -6.93 -14.45 13.61
CA PHE A 208 -6.74 -14.34 15.05
C PHE A 208 -7.99 -14.77 15.81
N LYS A 209 -9.19 -14.52 15.27
CA LYS A 209 -10.46 -15.00 15.83
C LYS A 209 -10.49 -16.52 15.98
N LEU A 210 -9.95 -17.28 15.02
CA LEU A 210 -9.84 -18.74 15.12
C LEU A 210 -9.04 -19.19 16.35
N TYR A 211 -8.09 -18.37 16.79
CA TYR A 211 -7.35 -18.63 18.01
C TYR A 211 -8.12 -18.10 19.22
N TYR A 212 -8.49 -16.81 19.27
CA TYR A 212 -9.04 -16.15 20.45
C TYR A 212 -10.47 -16.57 20.85
N ASP A 213 -11.25 -17.12 19.92
CA ASP A 213 -12.63 -17.59 20.12
C ASP A 213 -13.51 -16.48 20.77
N ASP A 214 -13.79 -16.59 22.08
CA ASP A 214 -14.60 -15.63 22.86
C ASP A 214 -13.80 -14.46 23.49
N ASP A 215 -12.47 -14.45 23.41
CA ASP A 215 -11.61 -13.40 23.98
C ASP A 215 -11.39 -12.24 22.97
N TRP A 216 -12.44 -11.42 22.80
CA TRP A 216 -12.42 -10.28 21.89
C TRP A 216 -11.47 -9.17 22.32
N GLU A 217 -11.23 -9.00 23.63
CA GLU A 217 -10.33 -7.97 24.15
C GLU A 217 -8.89 -8.29 23.76
N GLY A 218 -8.41 -9.51 24.02
CA GLY A 218 -7.06 -9.94 23.63
C GLY A 218 -6.86 -9.96 22.10
N LEU A 219 -7.92 -10.27 21.35
CA LEU A 219 -7.94 -10.19 19.89
C LEU A 219 -7.66 -8.76 19.40
N TYR A 220 -8.45 -7.78 19.84
CA TYR A 220 -8.30 -6.39 19.39
C TYR A 220 -7.05 -5.74 19.94
N GLU A 221 -6.64 -6.07 21.18
CA GLU A 221 -5.35 -5.66 21.75
C GLU A 221 -4.20 -6.12 20.84
N SER A 222 -4.22 -7.38 20.39
CA SER A 222 -3.22 -7.91 19.47
C SER A 222 -3.20 -7.19 18.12
N ILE A 223 -4.38 -6.83 17.59
CA ILE A 223 -4.51 -6.14 16.29
C ILE A 223 -3.98 -4.71 16.34
N THR A 224 -3.97 -4.05 17.51
CA THR A 224 -3.37 -2.70 17.63
C THR A 224 -1.91 -2.66 17.18
N GLY A 225 -1.18 -3.78 17.27
CA GLY A 225 0.17 -3.92 16.75
C GLY A 225 0.28 -3.66 15.24
N TYR A 226 -0.76 -3.99 14.46
CA TYR A 226 -0.80 -3.72 13.02
C TYR A 226 -0.80 -2.22 12.72
N ASP A 227 -1.62 -1.44 13.42
CA ASP A 227 -1.70 0.02 13.26
C ASP A 227 -0.42 0.73 13.71
N LEU A 228 0.15 0.28 14.84
CA LEU A 228 1.43 0.77 15.36
C LEU A 228 2.54 0.65 14.32
N SER A 229 2.62 -0.49 13.64
CA SER A 229 3.62 -0.74 12.59
C SER A 229 3.39 0.11 11.34
N GLY A 230 2.14 0.22 10.90
CA GLY A 230 1.76 1.05 9.75
C GLY A 230 2.19 2.50 9.92
N SER A 231 1.87 3.09 11.09
CA SER A 231 2.25 4.45 11.44
C SER A 231 3.77 4.64 11.57
N SER A 232 4.46 3.68 12.18
CA SER A 232 5.92 3.72 12.34
C SER A 232 6.64 3.68 10.99
N MET A 233 6.24 2.76 10.10
CA MET A 233 6.79 2.69 8.74
C MET A 233 6.48 3.94 7.93
N ALA A 234 5.27 4.48 8.03
CA ALA A 234 4.87 5.70 7.34
C ALA A 234 5.69 6.92 7.79
N LEU A 235 6.01 7.01 9.08
CA LEU A 235 6.85 8.08 9.62
C LEU A 235 8.24 8.06 8.99
N PHE A 236 8.95 6.94 9.05
CA PHE A 236 10.29 6.84 8.46
C PHE A 236 10.29 6.93 6.94
N GLY A 237 9.23 6.42 6.28
CA GLY A 237 9.02 6.55 4.85
C GLY A 237 8.95 8.02 4.43
N ARG A 238 8.10 8.80 5.11
CA ARG A 238 7.90 10.24 4.83
C ARG A 238 9.13 11.09 5.19
N VAL A 239 9.78 10.82 6.33
CA VAL A 239 10.98 11.54 6.74
C VAL A 239 12.14 11.24 5.79
N GLY A 240 12.41 9.96 5.51
CA GLY A 240 13.51 9.56 4.63
C GLY A 240 13.31 10.05 3.19
N GLY A 241 12.11 9.86 2.63
CA GLY A 241 11.78 10.35 1.29
C GLY A 241 11.72 11.87 1.20
N GLY A 242 11.27 12.55 2.26
CA GLY A 242 11.23 14.00 2.36
C GLY A 242 12.62 14.62 2.34
N ILE A 243 13.55 14.08 3.13
CA ILE A 243 14.96 14.53 3.14
C ILE A 243 15.59 14.31 1.76
N TYR A 244 15.42 13.13 1.16
CA TYR A 244 15.97 12.82 -0.16
C TYR A 244 15.48 13.80 -1.22
N THR A 245 14.17 14.03 -1.28
CA THR A 245 13.57 14.92 -2.29
C THR A 245 13.99 16.38 -2.05
N LYS A 246 13.99 16.84 -0.80
CA LYS A 246 14.31 18.23 -0.46
C LYS A 246 15.79 18.57 -0.64
N ALA A 247 16.70 17.64 -0.37
CA ALA A 247 18.13 17.85 -0.60
C ALA A 247 18.43 18.05 -2.10
N VAL A 248 17.72 17.32 -2.97
CA VAL A 248 17.83 17.49 -4.42
C VAL A 248 17.19 18.81 -4.87
N ASP A 249 15.98 19.12 -4.40
CA ASP A 249 15.22 20.33 -4.75
C ASP A 249 15.95 21.64 -4.41
N VAL A 250 16.74 21.67 -3.33
CA VAL A 250 17.55 22.84 -2.95
C VAL A 250 18.88 22.89 -3.71
N GLY A 251 19.38 21.74 -4.19
CA GLY A 251 20.66 21.64 -4.86
C GLY A 251 20.63 21.86 -6.38
N SER A 252 19.47 21.68 -7.02
CA SER A 252 19.24 21.89 -8.46
C SER A 252 19.02 23.36 -8.81
#